data_AF-A0A948CUC6-F1
#
_entry.id   AF-A0A948CUC6-F1
#
_cell.length_a   1.000
_cell.length_b   1.000
_cell.length_c   1.000
_cell.angle_alpha   90.00
_cell.angle_beta   90.00
_cell.angle_gamma   90.00
#
_symmetry.space_group_name_H-M   'P 1'
#
loop_
_entity.id
_entity.type
_entity.pdbx_description
1 polymer ?
#
loop_
_entity_poly.entity_id
_entity_poly.type
_entity_poly.pdbx_seq_one_letter_code
_entity_poly.pdbx_strand_id
1 'polypeptide(L)'
;MKPTRISQTVSSNLPSYLLLIVVALFLTATANVTFFQRVLAIYPWSGNGFFLCSLVLVIFASLLFLECVFSLVLPAKVTATVFLMVAALSSYFSDKFGTVIDVEMLRNALETNASESADLMTASLAIRLILLGVLPVVLVWRFGASYQGFSKSLVNHGVTGVIAFGIAVASIAIFSSQYASFFREHKQDRYYISPAYPLYS
;
A
#
# COMPACT_ATOMS: atom_id res chain seq x y z
N MET A 1 -36.90 18.94 36.13
CA MET A 1 -35.62 18.82 35.39
C MET A 1 -35.37 17.35 35.09
N LYS A 2 -35.48 16.93 33.82
CA LYS A 2 -35.13 15.57 33.36
C LYS A 2 -33.71 15.64 32.78
N PRO A 3 -32.77 14.75 33.14
CA PRO A 3 -31.47 14.72 32.51
C PRO A 3 -31.62 14.19 31.08
N THR A 4 -31.24 15.01 30.12
CA THR A 4 -31.13 14.67 28.70
C THR A 4 -30.02 13.62 28.54
N ARG A 5 -30.40 12.35 28.37
CA ARG A 5 -29.47 11.30 27.92
C ARG A 5 -29.02 11.66 26.50
N ILE A 6 -27.81 12.17 26.38
CA ILE A 6 -27.11 12.25 25.10
C ILE A 6 -26.94 10.81 24.63
N SER A 7 -27.72 10.42 23.62
CA SER A 7 -27.54 9.16 22.92
C SER A 7 -26.16 9.17 22.27
N GLN A 8 -25.20 8.50 22.89
CA GLN A 8 -23.97 8.10 22.21
C GLN A 8 -24.37 7.09 21.14
N THR A 9 -24.66 7.57 19.93
CA THR A 9 -24.58 6.74 18.74
C THR A 9 -23.13 6.31 18.62
N VAL A 10 -22.81 5.11 19.12
CA VAL A 10 -21.54 4.43 18.88
C VAL A 10 -21.46 4.25 17.37
N SER A 11 -20.86 5.22 16.67
CA SER A 11 -20.57 5.04 15.26
C SER A 11 -19.59 3.88 15.15
N SER A 12 -19.98 2.82 14.45
CA SER A 12 -19.21 1.58 14.21
C SER A 12 -18.01 1.82 13.28
N ASN A 13 -17.22 2.87 13.54
CA ASN A 13 -16.09 3.26 12.73
C ASN A 13 -14.83 2.57 13.25
N LEU A 14 -14.01 2.07 12.32
CA LEU A 14 -12.74 1.43 12.65
C LEU A 14 -11.78 2.45 13.33
N PRO A 15 -11.02 2.03 14.35
CA PRO A 15 -9.84 2.76 14.82
C PRO A 15 -8.88 3.10 13.67
N SER A 16 -8.20 4.25 13.76
CA SER A 16 -7.29 4.71 12.69
C SER A 16 -6.15 3.74 12.40
N TYR A 17 -5.56 3.10 13.42
CA TYR A 17 -4.50 2.10 13.20
C TYR A 17 -5.02 0.82 12.52
N LEU A 18 -6.24 0.37 12.85
CA LEU A 18 -6.86 -0.79 12.18
C LEU A 18 -7.20 -0.47 10.72
N LEU A 19 -7.60 0.77 10.43
CA LEU A 19 -7.78 1.23 9.06
C LEU A 19 -6.49 1.07 8.24
N LEU A 20 -5.35 1.55 8.76
CA LEU A 20 -4.06 1.44 8.07
C LEU A 20 -3.64 -0.04 7.88
N ILE A 21 -3.89 -0.90 8.88
CA ILE A 21 -3.61 -2.34 8.76
C ILE A 21 -4.42 -2.97 7.63
N VAL A 22 -5.73 -2.67 7.55
CA VAL A 22 -6.61 -3.20 6.49
C VAL A 22 -6.19 -2.68 5.12
N VAL A 23 -5.84 -1.40 5.02
CA VAL A 23 -5.37 -0.80 3.77
C VAL A 23 -4.04 -1.42 3.33
N ALA A 24 -3.07 -1.55 4.23
CA ALA A 24 -1.80 -2.21 3.92
C ALA A 24 -1.99 -3.65 3.43
N LEU A 25 -2.88 -4.44 4.07
CA LEU A 25 -3.23 -5.79 3.61
C LEU A 25 -3.83 -5.78 2.20
N PHE A 26 -4.77 -4.87 1.95
CA PHE A 26 -5.40 -4.70 0.65
C PHE A 26 -4.37 -4.34 -0.43
N LEU A 27 -3.46 -3.42 -0.14
CA LEU A 27 -2.39 -2.99 -1.05
C LEU A 27 -1.40 -4.13 -1.33
N THR A 28 -0.98 -4.87 -0.30
CA THR A 28 -0.13 -6.05 -0.50
C THR A 28 -0.80 -7.05 -1.42
N ALA A 29 -2.08 -7.36 -1.21
CA ALA A 29 -2.80 -8.36 -1.98
C ALA A 29 -3.08 -7.93 -3.44
N THR A 30 -3.37 -6.64 -3.66
CA THR A 30 -3.92 -6.18 -4.95
C THR A 30 -2.95 -5.36 -5.80
N ALA A 31 -2.03 -4.61 -5.19
CA ALA A 31 -1.15 -3.70 -5.91
C ALA A 31 0.22 -4.31 -6.27
N ASN A 32 0.54 -5.49 -5.75
CA ASN A 32 1.87 -6.10 -5.88
C ASN A 32 1.86 -7.42 -6.68
N VAL A 33 0.84 -7.64 -7.52
CA VAL A 33 0.66 -8.88 -8.28
C VAL A 33 1.84 -9.15 -9.22
N THR A 34 2.22 -8.18 -10.06
CA THR A 34 3.38 -8.32 -10.96
C THR A 34 4.68 -8.60 -10.20
N PHE A 35 4.88 -7.94 -9.06
CA PHE A 35 6.04 -8.21 -8.21
C PHE A 35 6.06 -9.68 -7.76
N PHE A 36 4.95 -10.21 -7.24
CA PHE A 36 4.89 -11.60 -6.81
C PHE A 36 5.06 -12.59 -7.96
N GLN A 37 4.52 -12.30 -9.15
CA GLN A 37 4.73 -13.14 -10.33
C GLN A 37 6.21 -13.22 -10.72
N ARG A 38 6.91 -12.08 -10.73
CA ARG A 38 8.35 -12.02 -11.00
C ARG A 38 9.16 -12.80 -9.97
N VAL A 39 8.84 -12.63 -8.69
CA VAL A 39 9.53 -13.38 -7.62
C VAL A 39 9.27 -14.88 -7.73
N LEU A 40 8.03 -15.32 -7.99
CA LEU A 40 7.71 -16.74 -8.14
C LEU A 40 8.40 -17.38 -9.35
N ALA A 41 8.71 -16.61 -10.39
CA ALA A 41 9.50 -17.08 -11.52
C ALA A 41 10.97 -17.34 -11.15
N ILE A 42 11.50 -16.61 -10.16
CA ILE A 42 12.89 -16.74 -9.67
C ILE A 42 12.98 -17.79 -8.55
N TYR A 43 12.02 -17.76 -7.62
CA TYR A 43 11.91 -18.63 -6.46
C TYR A 43 10.61 -19.43 -6.54
N PRO A 44 10.59 -20.59 -7.22
CA PRO A 44 9.43 -21.45 -7.27
C PRO A 44 8.98 -21.86 -5.87
N TRP A 45 7.67 -22.06 -5.71
CA TRP A 45 7.06 -22.41 -4.41
C TRP A 45 7.72 -23.65 -3.77
N SER A 46 8.04 -24.65 -4.58
CA SER A 46 8.76 -25.85 -4.15
C SER A 46 10.14 -25.47 -3.60
N GLY A 47 10.32 -25.59 -2.29
CA GLY A 47 11.58 -25.30 -1.60
C GLY A 47 11.74 -23.86 -1.10
N ASN A 48 10.92 -22.91 -1.55
CA ASN A 48 11.01 -21.50 -1.15
C ASN A 48 9.76 -20.97 -0.42
N GLY A 49 8.76 -21.80 -0.15
CA GLY A 49 7.47 -21.37 0.44
C GLY A 49 7.60 -20.49 1.69
N PHE A 50 8.49 -20.83 2.63
CA PHE A 50 8.71 -20.00 3.82
C PHE A 50 9.31 -18.63 3.51
N PHE A 51 10.28 -18.56 2.58
CA PHE A 51 10.84 -17.30 2.12
C PHE A 51 9.78 -16.44 1.44
N LEU A 52 8.96 -17.04 0.57
CA LEU A 52 7.86 -16.35 -0.12
C LEU A 52 6.81 -15.80 0.86
N CYS A 53 6.41 -16.60 1.85
CA CYS A 53 5.53 -16.12 2.94
C CYS A 53 6.18 -14.97 3.72
N SER A 54 7.48 -15.07 4.01
CA SER A 54 8.23 -13.97 4.66
C SER A 54 8.23 -12.71 3.81
N LEU A 55 8.31 -12.84 2.47
CA LEU A 55 8.36 -11.72 1.56
C LEU A 55 7.01 -10.99 1.48
N VAL A 56 5.91 -11.74 1.44
CA VAL A 56 4.56 -11.16 1.57
C VAL A 56 4.44 -10.39 2.88
N LEU A 57 4.94 -10.97 3.98
CA LEU A 57 4.94 -10.34 5.30
C LEU A 57 5.81 -9.06 5.33
N VAL A 58 6.99 -9.06 4.69
CA VAL A 58 7.87 -7.88 4.60
C VAL A 58 7.22 -6.76 3.79
N ILE A 59 6.55 -7.06 2.68
CA ILE A 59 5.85 -6.04 1.88
C ILE A 59 4.71 -5.45 2.70
N PHE A 60 3.87 -6.29 3.30
CA PHE A 60 2.79 -5.84 4.17
C PHE A 60 3.30 -4.94 5.31
N ALA A 61 4.31 -5.41 6.03
CA ALA A 61 4.89 -4.68 7.16
C ALA A 61 5.53 -3.35 6.71
N SER A 62 6.17 -3.32 5.54
CA SER A 62 6.79 -2.12 4.99
C SER A 62 5.76 -1.09 4.53
N LEU A 63 4.69 -1.52 3.86
CA LEU A 63 3.58 -0.63 3.47
C LEU A 63 2.87 -0.07 4.70
N LEU A 64 2.56 -0.91 5.70
CA LEU A 64 1.99 -0.46 6.96
C LEU A 64 2.90 0.53 7.69
N PHE A 65 4.21 0.28 7.73
CA PHE A 65 5.18 1.20 8.30
C PHE A 65 5.14 2.57 7.61
N LEU A 66 5.17 2.60 6.27
CA LEU A 66 5.08 3.84 5.50
C LEU A 66 3.76 4.58 5.74
N GLU A 67 2.63 3.87 5.74
CA GLU A 67 1.32 4.44 6.08
C GLU A 67 1.29 5.04 7.49
N CYS A 68 1.90 4.37 8.47
CA CYS A 68 2.01 4.88 9.83
C CYS A 68 2.88 6.13 9.90
N VAL A 69 4.03 6.17 9.21
CA VAL A 69 4.93 7.33 9.15
C VAL A 69 4.25 8.54 8.54
N PHE A 70 3.58 8.37 7.39
CA PHE A 70 2.81 9.46 6.77
C PHE A 70 1.66 9.92 7.67
N SER A 71 1.02 8.98 8.38
CA SER A 71 -0.05 9.27 9.32
C SER A 71 0.42 9.86 10.67
N LEU A 72 1.72 10.13 10.85
CA LEU A 72 2.21 10.98 11.95
C LEU A 72 1.95 12.47 11.66
N VAL A 73 1.91 12.84 10.37
CA VAL A 73 1.73 14.22 9.92
C VAL A 73 0.35 14.43 9.30
N LEU A 74 -0.14 13.42 8.56
CA LEU A 74 -1.43 13.47 7.86
C LEU A 74 -2.50 12.66 8.60
N PRO A 75 -3.80 12.99 8.45
CA PRO A 75 -4.87 12.14 8.94
C PRO A 75 -4.85 10.77 8.24
N ALA A 76 -5.08 9.69 8.98
CA ALA A 76 -5.06 8.31 8.45
C ALA A 76 -5.93 8.10 7.19
N LYS A 77 -7.10 8.75 7.11
CA LYS A 77 -7.97 8.71 5.92
C LYS A 77 -7.30 9.31 4.69
N VAL A 78 -6.59 10.42 4.86
CA VAL A 78 -5.88 11.11 3.78
C VAL A 78 -4.70 10.26 3.34
N THR A 79 -3.91 9.73 4.28
CA THR A 79 -2.81 8.80 3.98
C THR A 79 -3.30 7.60 3.18
N ALA A 80 -4.33 6.89 3.69
CA ALA A 80 -4.92 5.75 2.99
C ALA A 80 -5.42 6.11 1.59
N THR A 81 -6.02 7.29 1.43
CA THR A 81 -6.51 7.75 0.12
C THR A 81 -5.36 7.92 -0.88
N VAL A 82 -4.28 8.58 -0.48
CA VAL A 82 -3.11 8.76 -1.33
C VAL A 82 -2.52 7.41 -1.71
N PHE A 83 -2.30 6.52 -0.74
CA PHE A 83 -1.71 5.20 -0.99
C PHE A 83 -2.58 4.35 -1.92
N LEU A 84 -3.90 4.30 -1.71
CA LEU A 84 -4.83 3.56 -2.57
C LEU A 84 -4.83 4.08 -4.01
N MET A 85 -4.87 5.40 -4.21
CA MET A 85 -4.92 6.00 -5.54
C MET A 85 -3.60 5.83 -6.29
N VAL A 86 -2.47 6.09 -5.61
CA VAL A 86 -1.13 5.89 -6.20
C VAL A 86 -0.93 4.42 -6.54
N ALA A 87 -1.30 3.50 -5.65
CA ALA A 87 -1.15 2.07 -5.88
C ALA A 87 -2.02 1.56 -7.03
N ALA A 88 -3.29 1.99 -7.11
CA ALA A 88 -4.18 1.60 -8.19
C ALA A 88 -3.65 2.05 -9.55
N LEU A 89 -3.09 3.26 -9.62
CA LEU A 89 -2.46 3.79 -10.81
C LEU A 89 -1.15 3.07 -11.15
N SER A 90 -0.18 3.05 -10.23
CA SER A 90 1.15 2.49 -10.52
C SER A 90 1.11 0.99 -10.81
N SER A 91 0.31 0.23 -10.04
CA SER A 91 0.17 -1.21 -10.24
C SER A 91 -0.51 -1.55 -11.56
N TYR A 92 -1.40 -0.69 -12.08
CA TYR A 92 -2.01 -0.92 -13.39
C TYR A 92 -0.97 -0.98 -14.51
N PHE A 93 -0.03 -0.04 -14.51
CA PHE A 93 0.99 0.01 -15.56
C PHE A 93 2.02 -1.11 -15.40
N SER A 94 2.35 -1.47 -14.17
CA SER A 94 3.15 -2.66 -13.89
C SER A 94 2.46 -3.93 -14.41
N ASP A 95 1.18 -4.12 -14.10
CA ASP A 95 0.41 -5.31 -14.46
C ASP A 95 0.13 -5.40 -15.97
N LYS A 96 -0.15 -4.27 -16.64
CA LYS A 96 -0.54 -4.27 -18.05
C LYS A 96 0.64 -4.17 -19.01
N PHE A 97 1.64 -3.35 -18.68
CA PHE A 97 2.73 -3.02 -19.58
C PHE A 97 4.08 -3.54 -19.08
N GLY A 98 4.14 -4.17 -17.90
CA GLY A 98 5.39 -4.61 -17.30
C GLY A 98 6.36 -3.45 -17.06
N THR A 99 5.84 -2.23 -16.94
CA THR A 99 6.65 -1.00 -16.81
C THR A 99 6.44 -0.42 -15.43
N VAL A 100 7.53 -0.08 -14.76
CA VAL A 100 7.47 0.64 -13.50
C VAL A 100 7.20 2.10 -13.79
N ILE A 101 6.15 2.66 -13.21
CA ILE A 101 5.93 4.11 -13.24
C ILE A 101 6.89 4.78 -12.27
N ASP A 102 7.70 5.69 -12.80
CA ASP A 102 8.41 6.71 -12.03
C ASP A 102 7.73 8.09 -12.20
N VAL A 103 8.19 9.08 -11.42
CA VAL A 103 7.66 10.45 -11.46
C VAL A 103 7.90 11.14 -12.81
N GLU A 104 8.99 10.81 -13.52
CA GLU A 104 9.25 11.35 -14.85
C GLU A 104 8.25 10.83 -15.88
N MET A 105 7.88 9.56 -15.83
CA MET A 105 6.85 8.97 -16.68
C MET A 105 5.47 9.58 -16.42
N LEU A 106 5.12 9.82 -15.15
CA LEU A 106 3.89 10.54 -14.79
C LEU A 106 3.90 11.96 -15.34
N ARG A 107 5.02 12.66 -15.18
CA ARG A 107 5.21 14.02 -15.69
C ARG A 107 5.12 14.06 -17.21
N ASN A 108 5.80 13.16 -17.90
CA ASN A 108 5.77 13.05 -19.35
C ASN A 108 4.36 12.74 -19.85
N ALA A 109 3.63 11.83 -19.21
CA ALA A 109 2.25 11.51 -19.56
C ALA A 109 1.28 12.70 -19.37
N LEU A 110 1.56 13.60 -18.42
CA LEU A 110 0.82 14.85 -18.21
C LEU A 110 1.23 15.96 -19.19
N GLU A 111 2.49 15.97 -19.63
CA GLU A 111 3.06 17.00 -20.51
C GLU A 111 2.87 16.70 -22.02
N THR A 112 2.71 15.43 -22.44
CA THR A 112 2.57 15.05 -23.86
C THR A 112 1.14 14.96 -24.37
N ASN A 113 1.00 15.14 -25.70
CA ASN A 113 -0.27 15.16 -26.44
C ASN A 113 -1.12 13.91 -26.18
N ALA A 114 -2.38 14.12 -25.81
CA ALA A 114 -3.38 13.10 -25.53
C ALA A 114 -3.62 12.06 -26.65
N SER A 115 -3.05 12.24 -27.85
CA SER A 115 -3.15 11.27 -28.95
C SER A 115 -2.17 10.11 -28.87
N GLU A 116 -1.01 10.24 -28.21
CA GLU A 116 -0.12 9.10 -27.91
C GLU A 116 -0.54 8.39 -26.60
N SER A 117 -1.18 9.12 -25.69
CA SER A 117 -1.62 8.61 -24.38
C SER A 117 -3.03 7.98 -24.41
N ALA A 118 -3.76 8.10 -25.53
CA ALA A 118 -5.14 7.59 -25.67
C ALA A 118 -5.22 6.06 -25.54
N ASP A 119 -4.23 5.32 -26.02
CA ASP A 119 -4.15 3.86 -25.83
C ASP A 119 -3.82 3.47 -24.37
N LEU A 120 -3.14 4.36 -23.62
CA LEU A 120 -2.81 4.19 -22.20
C LEU A 120 -4.02 4.48 -21.28
N MET A 121 -4.87 5.45 -21.65
CA MET A 121 -6.14 5.73 -20.97
C MET A 121 -7.27 4.82 -21.45
N THR A 122 -7.04 3.51 -21.38
CA THR A 122 -8.02 2.51 -21.79
C THR A 122 -9.16 2.40 -20.77
N ALA A 123 -10.35 1.95 -21.19
CA ALA A 123 -11.46 1.63 -20.28
C ALA A 123 -11.03 0.71 -19.11
N SER A 124 -10.05 -0.18 -19.34
CA SER A 124 -9.45 -1.02 -18.29
C SER A 124 -8.73 -0.23 -17.18
N LEU A 125 -8.07 0.89 -17.47
CA LEU A 125 -7.47 1.77 -16.45
C LEU A 125 -8.58 2.40 -15.59
N ALA A 126 -9.63 2.91 -16.23
CA ALA A 126 -10.77 3.48 -15.53
C ALA A 126 -11.43 2.43 -14.60
N ILE A 127 -11.63 1.20 -15.07
CA ILE A 127 -12.15 0.10 -14.24
C ILE A 127 -11.22 -0.19 -13.07
N ARG A 128 -9.90 -0.26 -13.28
CA ARG A 128 -8.91 -0.49 -12.22
C ARG A 128 -8.95 0.62 -11.17
N LEU A 129 -8.95 1.89 -11.59
CA LEU A 129 -9.02 3.05 -10.69
C LEU A 129 -10.34 3.07 -9.91
N ILE A 130 -11.47 2.72 -10.54
CA ILE A 130 -12.76 2.64 -9.86
C ILE A 130 -12.74 1.52 -8.81
N LEU A 131 -12.33 0.31 -9.18
CA LEU A 131 -12.43 -0.86 -8.32
C LEU A 131 -11.38 -0.91 -7.20
N LEU A 132 -10.14 -0.48 -7.48
CA LEU A 132 -9.03 -0.60 -6.53
C LEU A 132 -8.56 0.74 -5.95
N GLY A 133 -9.02 1.87 -6.51
CA GLY A 133 -8.76 3.22 -5.96
C GLY A 133 -10.01 3.81 -5.34
N VAL A 134 -10.94 4.28 -6.17
CA VAL A 134 -12.11 5.07 -5.75
C VAL A 134 -13.03 4.29 -4.82
N LEU A 135 -13.38 3.04 -5.13
CA LEU A 135 -14.27 2.24 -4.30
C LEU A 135 -13.66 2.01 -2.89
N PRO A 136 -12.41 1.53 -2.75
CA PRO A 136 -11.75 1.46 -1.44
C PRO A 136 -11.68 2.80 -0.72
N VAL A 137 -11.40 3.91 -1.44
CA VAL A 137 -11.41 5.25 -0.86
C VAL A 137 -12.78 5.61 -0.29
N VAL A 138 -13.87 5.37 -1.03
CA VAL A 138 -15.22 5.61 -0.54
C VAL A 138 -15.50 4.82 0.75
N LEU A 139 -15.06 3.55 0.81
CA LEU A 139 -15.17 2.72 2.02
C LEU A 139 -14.36 3.28 3.19
N VAL A 140 -13.12 3.74 2.95
CA VAL A 140 -12.26 4.40 3.96
C VAL A 140 -12.95 5.63 4.54
N TRP A 141 -13.55 6.47 3.70
CA TRP A 141 -14.21 7.69 4.17
C TRP A 141 -15.52 7.41 4.88
N ARG A 142 -16.26 6.37 4.45
CA ARG A 142 -17.55 5.97 5.02
C ARG A 142 -17.43 5.25 6.37
N PHE A 143 -16.45 4.36 6.52
CA PHE A 143 -16.34 3.45 7.67
C PHE A 143 -15.05 3.62 8.49
N GLY A 144 -14.07 4.37 7.98
CA GLY A 144 -12.76 4.49 8.58
C GLY A 144 -12.65 5.57 9.65
N ALA A 145 -11.62 5.41 10.48
CA ALA A 145 -11.07 6.33 11.47
C ALA A 145 -12.12 7.08 12.32
N SER A 146 -12.59 6.42 13.38
CA SER A 146 -13.21 7.10 14.52
C SER A 146 -12.26 8.17 15.06
N TYR A 147 -12.78 9.36 15.38
CA TYR A 147 -11.97 10.44 15.94
C TYR A 147 -11.38 10.02 17.29
N GLN A 148 -10.08 9.76 17.29
CA GLN A 148 -9.29 9.57 18.49
C GLN A 148 -8.43 10.83 18.60
N GLY A 149 -8.45 11.52 19.76
CA GLY A 149 -7.71 12.79 19.92
C GLY A 149 -6.25 12.68 19.42
N PHE A 150 -5.73 13.77 18.87
CA PHE A 150 -4.47 13.81 18.12
C PHE A 150 -3.32 13.02 18.78
N SER A 151 -3.08 13.22 20.08
CA SER A 151 -2.03 12.53 20.82
C SER A 151 -2.20 11.01 20.87
N LYS A 152 -3.44 10.51 21.03
CA LYS A 152 -3.72 9.07 21.04
C LYS A 152 -3.52 8.46 19.66
N SER A 153 -3.93 9.17 18.60
CA SER A 153 -3.68 8.75 17.22
C SER A 153 -2.18 8.66 16.94
N LEU A 154 -1.39 9.65 17.38
CA LEU A 154 0.06 9.68 17.18
C LEU A 154 0.76 8.51 17.87
N VAL A 155 0.40 8.22 19.13
CA VAL A 155 0.94 7.05 19.86
C VAL A 155 0.58 5.74 19.16
N ASN A 156 -0.69 5.58 18.78
CA ASN A 156 -1.15 4.35 18.11
C ASN A 156 -0.43 4.14 16.78
N HIS A 157 -0.27 5.19 15.96
CA HIS A 157 0.45 5.10 14.69
C HIS A 157 1.94 4.84 14.92
N GLY A 158 2.56 5.49 15.91
CA GLY A 158 3.97 5.27 16.26
C GLY A 158 4.24 3.83 16.71
N VAL A 159 3.44 3.31 17.65
CA VAL A 159 3.57 1.93 18.15
C VAL A 159 3.32 0.93 17.02
N THR A 160 2.26 1.11 16.22
CA THR A 160 1.96 0.23 15.09
C THR A 160 3.08 0.25 14.06
N GLY A 161 3.63 1.42 13.75
CA GLY A 161 4.76 1.58 12.83
C GLY A 161 6.02 0.88 13.35
N VAL A 162 6.37 1.05 14.63
CA VAL A 162 7.53 0.36 15.23
C VAL A 162 7.38 -1.16 15.19
N ILE A 163 6.18 -1.67 15.49
CA ILE A 163 5.89 -3.11 15.40
C ILE A 163 6.04 -3.60 13.96
N ALA A 164 5.46 -2.88 12.99
CA ALA A 164 5.56 -3.22 11.58
C ALA A 164 7.02 -3.23 11.10
N PHE A 165 7.80 -2.21 11.47
CA PHE A 165 9.23 -2.16 11.18
C PHE A 165 9.99 -3.35 11.79
N GLY A 166 9.71 -3.68 13.06
CA GLY A 166 10.30 -4.84 13.74
C GLY A 166 9.98 -6.16 13.04
N ILE A 167 8.74 -6.35 12.58
CA ILE A 167 8.32 -7.54 11.81
C ILE A 167 9.09 -7.63 10.49
N ALA A 168 9.23 -6.52 9.77
CA ALA A 168 9.98 -6.50 8.51
C ALA A 168 11.46 -6.86 8.74
N VAL A 169 12.11 -6.22 9.72
CA VAL A 169 13.53 -6.48 10.05
C VAL A 169 13.73 -7.93 10.50
N ALA A 170 12.87 -8.45 11.39
CA ALA A 170 12.96 -9.82 11.86
C ALA A 170 12.80 -10.83 10.71
N SER A 171 11.82 -10.60 9.83
CA SER A 171 11.59 -11.46 8.66
C SER A 171 12.80 -11.47 7.71
N ILE A 172 13.39 -10.28 7.46
CA ILE A 172 14.60 -10.17 6.64
C ILE A 172 15.79 -10.87 7.31
N ALA A 173 15.95 -10.74 8.63
CA ALA A 173 17.04 -11.36 9.37
C ALA A 173 16.95 -12.90 9.33
N ILE A 174 15.75 -13.46 9.52
CA ILE A 174 15.51 -14.92 9.52
C ILE A 174 15.87 -15.54 8.15
N PHE A 175 15.56 -14.87 7.04
CA PHE A 175 15.84 -15.34 5.68
C PHE A 175 16.97 -14.54 5.00
N SER A 176 17.95 -14.10 5.79
CA SER A 176 18.96 -13.12 5.34
C SER A 176 19.74 -13.52 4.10
N SER A 177 20.06 -14.81 3.93
CA SER A 177 20.77 -15.30 2.74
C SER A 177 19.93 -15.20 1.47
N GLN A 178 18.64 -15.58 1.52
CA GLN A 178 17.73 -15.45 0.38
C GLN A 178 17.45 -13.97 0.06
N TYR A 179 17.21 -13.13 1.07
CA TYR A 179 17.05 -11.69 0.85
C TYR A 179 18.30 -11.06 0.26
N ALA A 180 19.49 -11.43 0.73
CA ALA A 180 20.74 -10.91 0.20
C ALA A 180 20.96 -11.30 -1.26
N SER A 181 20.70 -12.55 -1.65
CA SER A 181 20.74 -12.99 -3.06
C SER A 181 19.70 -12.25 -3.89
N PHE A 182 18.43 -12.23 -3.48
CA PHE A 182 17.35 -11.54 -4.19
C PHE A 182 17.71 -10.07 -4.42
N PHE A 183 18.16 -9.38 -3.38
CA PHE A 183 18.55 -7.99 -3.49
C PHE A 183 19.79 -7.83 -4.40
N ARG A 184 20.82 -8.65 -4.27
CA ARG A 184 22.02 -8.51 -5.10
C ARG A 184 21.76 -8.75 -6.58
N GLU A 185 20.95 -9.77 -6.90
CA GLU A 185 20.79 -10.31 -8.26
C GLU A 185 19.56 -9.73 -8.98
N HIS A 186 18.50 -9.38 -8.26
CA HIS A 186 17.21 -8.95 -8.82
C HIS A 186 16.86 -7.51 -8.43
N LYS A 187 17.81 -6.59 -8.64
CA LYS A 187 17.66 -5.16 -8.29
C LYS A 187 16.45 -4.50 -8.95
N GLN A 188 16.18 -4.84 -10.21
CA GLN A 188 15.11 -4.24 -11.00
C GLN A 188 13.71 -4.63 -10.52
N ASP A 189 13.55 -5.84 -9.97
CA ASP A 189 12.23 -6.34 -9.57
C ASP A 189 11.67 -5.61 -8.34
N ARG A 190 12.55 -5.01 -7.52
CA ARG A 190 12.15 -4.22 -6.35
C ARG A 190 11.35 -2.97 -6.72
N TYR A 191 11.55 -2.44 -7.92
CA TYR A 191 10.87 -1.23 -8.38
C TYR A 191 9.38 -1.48 -8.69
N TYR A 192 8.96 -2.73 -8.83
CA TYR A 192 7.55 -3.10 -9.03
C TYR A 192 6.73 -3.08 -7.74
N ILE A 193 7.35 -2.81 -6.58
CA ILE A 193 6.63 -2.71 -5.31
C ILE A 193 5.81 -1.40 -5.29
N SER A 194 4.49 -1.54 -5.38
CA SER A 194 3.54 -0.43 -5.40
C SER A 194 2.74 -0.35 -4.09
N PRO A 195 2.46 0.86 -3.56
CA PRO A 195 2.85 2.19 -4.06
C PRO A 195 4.24 2.66 -3.57
N ALA A 196 5.05 1.80 -2.98
CA ALA A 196 6.29 2.23 -2.31
C ALA A 196 7.23 3.00 -3.25
N TYR A 197 7.59 2.45 -4.41
CA TYR A 197 8.53 3.09 -5.33
C TYR A 197 8.06 4.47 -5.85
N PRO A 198 6.84 4.61 -6.40
CA PRO A 198 6.33 5.91 -6.86
C PRO A 198 6.21 6.99 -5.78
N LEU A 199 6.15 6.63 -4.50
CA LEU A 199 6.04 7.61 -3.41
C LEU A 199 7.37 8.30 -3.07
N TYR A 200 8.52 7.75 -3.47
CA TYR A 200 9.84 8.33 -3.16
C TYR A 200 10.75 8.54 -4.38
N SER A 201 10.41 8.00 -5.55
CA SER A 201 11.08 8.29 -6.82
C SER A 201 10.86 9.74 -7.24
#